data_AF-A0AA43FW36-F1
#
_entry.id   AF-A0AA43FW36-F1
#
_cell.length_a   1.000
_cell.length_b   1.000
_cell.length_c   1.000
_cell.angle_alpha   90.00
_cell.angle_beta   90.00
_cell.angle_gamma   90.00
#
_symmetry.space_group_name_H-M   'P 1'
#
loop_
_entity.id
_entity.type
_entity.pdbx_description
1 polymer ?
#
loop_
_entity_poly.entity_id
_entity_poly.type
_entity_poly.pdbx_seq_one_letter_code
_entity_poly.pdbx_strand_id
1 'polypeptide(L)'
;MARHNRDGHGADQRGFTYCVSYQPDWLRHVKVTRDLENGRQSTKTLFRNPLHGCEAEPGERVRTKITSPDQGLDFEVAVIDPRSSVTRISVSCEVPSADGRRRETVEFTLEGDSRPVRR
;
A
#
# COMPACT_ATOMS: atom_id res chain seq x y z
N MET A 1 -17.11 -14.49 5.91
CA MET A 1 -15.83 -14.55 6.66
C MET A 1 -14.81 -13.76 5.88
N ALA A 2 -14.01 -12.92 6.55
CA ALA A 2 -12.90 -12.24 5.89
C ALA A 2 -11.93 -13.27 5.31
N ARG A 3 -11.42 -13.01 4.10
CA ARG A 3 -10.53 -13.96 3.41
C ARG A 3 -9.17 -14.01 4.11
N HIS A 4 -8.30 -14.93 3.70
CA HIS A 4 -6.89 -14.85 4.09
C HIS A 4 -6.19 -13.75 3.30
N ASN A 5 -5.11 -13.19 3.87
CA ASN A 5 -4.26 -12.26 3.15
C ASN A 5 -3.65 -12.93 1.92
N ARG A 6 -3.44 -12.12 0.89
CA ARG A 6 -2.70 -12.47 -0.33
C ARG A 6 -1.45 -11.63 -0.42
N ASP A 7 -0.50 -12.09 -1.22
CA ASP A 7 0.72 -11.35 -1.50
C ASP A 7 0.72 -10.81 -2.93
N GLY A 8 1.27 -9.62 -3.08
CA GLY A 8 1.47 -8.92 -4.34
C GLY A 8 2.85 -8.29 -4.37
N HIS A 9 3.30 -7.95 -5.58
CA HIS A 9 4.62 -7.35 -5.78
C HIS A 9 4.51 -6.11 -6.64
N GLY A 10 5.45 -5.20 -6.43
CA GLY A 10 5.52 -3.93 -7.14
C GLY A 10 6.93 -3.40 -7.18
N ALA A 11 7.21 -2.53 -8.14
CA ALA A 11 8.45 -1.77 -8.17
C ALA A 11 8.16 -0.28 -8.33
N ASP A 12 8.91 0.55 -7.63
CA ASP A 12 8.71 2.00 -7.69
C ASP A 12 9.40 2.64 -8.92
N GLN A 13 9.50 3.97 -8.94
CA GLN A 13 10.10 4.74 -10.03
C GLN A 13 11.61 4.54 -10.16
N ARG A 14 12.30 4.15 -9.07
CA ARG A 14 13.74 3.92 -9.04
C ARG A 14 14.09 2.43 -9.16
N GLY A 15 13.09 1.55 -9.25
CA GLY A 15 13.26 0.12 -9.48
C GLY A 15 13.41 -0.70 -8.19
N PHE A 16 13.22 -0.11 -7.01
CA PHE A 16 13.21 -0.89 -5.78
C PHE A 16 11.98 -1.79 -5.73
N THR A 17 12.19 -3.02 -5.29
CA THR A 17 11.13 -4.03 -5.22
C THR A 17 10.43 -3.99 -3.88
N TYR A 18 9.11 -4.18 -3.91
CA TYR A 18 8.25 -4.20 -2.74
C TYR A 18 7.35 -5.44 -2.77
N CYS A 19 7.15 -6.03 -1.60
CA CYS A 19 6.12 -7.04 -1.36
C CYS A 19 4.99 -6.39 -0.57
N VAL A 20 3.76 -6.69 -0.95
CA VAL A 20 2.53 -6.20 -0.32
C VAL A 20 1.72 -7.40 0.11
N SER A 21 1.57 -7.62 1.42
CA SER A 21 0.59 -8.56 1.95
C SER A 21 -0.71 -7.82 2.26
N TYR A 22 -1.85 -8.28 1.76
CA TYR A 22 -3.09 -7.50 1.78
C TYR A 22 -4.35 -8.36 1.90
N GLN A 23 -5.40 -7.76 2.45
CA GLN A 23 -6.76 -8.30 2.36
C GLN A 23 -7.36 -8.02 0.97
N PRO A 24 -7.75 -9.04 0.19
CA PRO A 24 -8.27 -8.86 -1.17
C PRO A 24 -9.56 -8.06 -1.25
N ASP A 25 -10.40 -8.13 -0.21
CA ASP A 25 -11.66 -7.40 -0.14
C ASP A 25 -11.49 -5.98 0.41
N TRP A 26 -10.31 -5.64 0.94
CA TRP A 26 -9.99 -4.32 1.47
C TRP A 26 -9.23 -3.48 0.45
N LEU A 27 -8.07 -3.97 -0.01
CA LEU A 27 -7.09 -3.17 -0.71
C LEU A 27 -7.30 -3.22 -2.23
N ARG A 28 -7.50 -2.07 -2.85
CA ARG A 28 -7.64 -1.96 -4.32
C ARG A 28 -6.30 -1.69 -5.00
N HIS A 29 -5.50 -0.80 -4.44
CA HIS A 29 -4.17 -0.45 -4.95
C HIS A 29 -3.33 0.24 -3.89
N VAL A 30 -2.01 0.10 -4.07
CA VAL A 30 -1.00 0.84 -3.33
C VAL A 30 -0.31 1.78 -4.31
N LYS A 31 -0.23 3.05 -3.95
CA LYS A 31 0.59 4.04 -4.65
C LYS A 31 1.81 4.34 -3.80
N VAL A 32 2.93 4.60 -4.48
CA VAL A 32 4.16 5.07 -3.87
C VAL A 32 4.50 6.44 -4.46
N THR A 33 4.72 7.41 -3.59
CA THR A 33 5.11 8.76 -3.92
C THR A 33 6.51 9.02 -3.36
N ARG A 34 7.41 9.52 -4.20
CA ARG A 34 8.79 9.86 -3.82
C ARG A 34 9.11 11.30 -4.23
N ASP A 35 9.93 11.95 -3.43
CA ASP A 35 10.58 13.19 -3.83
C ASP A 35 11.69 12.88 -4.84
N LEU A 36 11.69 13.63 -5.94
CA LEU A 36 12.76 13.63 -6.93
C LEU A 36 13.79 14.71 -6.60
N GLU A 37 15.01 14.56 -7.11
CA GLU A 37 16.13 15.48 -6.87
C GLU A 37 15.83 16.94 -7.30
N ASN A 38 14.88 17.13 -8.21
CA ASN A 38 14.42 18.45 -8.65
C ASN A 38 13.34 19.07 -7.75
N GLY A 39 13.04 18.47 -6.59
CA GLY A 39 12.02 18.91 -5.65
C GLY A 39 10.58 18.59 -6.06
N ARG A 40 10.38 17.85 -7.16
CA ARG A 40 9.03 17.39 -7.58
C ARG A 40 8.71 16.06 -6.95
N GLN A 41 7.43 15.85 -6.66
CA GLN A 41 6.93 14.53 -6.27
C GLN A 41 6.56 13.70 -7.51
N SER A 42 6.92 12.43 -7.48
CA SER A 42 6.49 11.44 -8.47
C SER A 42 5.69 10.35 -7.80
N THR A 43 4.50 10.06 -8.34
CA THR A 43 3.61 9.01 -7.83
C THR A 43 3.50 7.89 -8.86
N LYS A 44 3.68 6.64 -8.41
CA LYS A 44 3.53 5.43 -9.22
C LYS A 44 2.61 4.46 -8.50
N THR A 45 1.76 3.76 -9.24
CA THR A 45 1.02 2.63 -8.68
C THR A 45 2.02 1.50 -8.45
N LEU A 46 2.29 1.22 -7.17
CA LEU A 46 3.18 0.16 -6.75
C LEU A 46 2.53 -1.20 -6.97
N PHE A 47 1.28 -1.34 -6.52
CA PHE A 47 0.53 -2.57 -6.61
C PHE A 47 -0.92 -2.28 -6.96
N ARG A 48 -1.53 -3.16 -7.76
CA ARG A 48 -2.96 -3.16 -8.05
C ARG A 48 -3.50 -4.55 -7.77
N ASN A 49 -4.55 -4.63 -6.95
CA ASN A 49 -5.24 -5.88 -6.71
C ASN A 49 -5.85 -6.39 -8.03
N PRO A 50 -5.54 -7.63 -8.45
CA PRO A 50 -6.09 -8.19 -9.69
C PRO A 50 -7.59 -8.45 -9.62
N LEU A 51 -8.18 -8.50 -8.42
CA LEU A 51 -9.62 -8.60 -8.28
C LEU A 51 -10.28 -7.25 -8.63
N HIS A 52 -11.29 -7.30 -9.50
CA HIS A 52 -11.97 -6.11 -10.01
C HIS A 52 -12.99 -5.49 -9.04
N GLY A 53 -13.15 -6.06 -7.85
CA GLY A 53 -13.97 -5.56 -6.75
C GLY A 53 -13.91 -6.46 -5.53
N CYS A 54 -14.58 -6.04 -4.45
CA CYS A 54 -14.77 -6.83 -3.25
C CYS A 54 -15.75 -7.98 -3.52
N GLU A 55 -15.33 -9.23 -3.29
CA GLU A 55 -16.22 -10.39 -3.39
C GLU A 55 -16.99 -10.62 -2.07
N ALA A 56 -16.44 -10.12 -0.97
CA ALA A 56 -17.04 -10.12 0.36
C ALA A 56 -16.82 -8.77 1.07
N GLU A 57 -17.52 -8.54 2.18
CA GLU A 57 -17.18 -7.41 3.05
C GLU A 57 -15.78 -7.62 3.66
N PRO A 58 -14.95 -6.56 3.73
CA PRO A 58 -13.72 -6.59 4.50
C PRO A 58 -14.02 -7.04 5.94
N GLY A 59 -13.10 -7.77 6.55
CA GLY A 59 -13.22 -8.05 7.98
C GLY A 59 -13.21 -6.76 8.81
N GLU A 60 -13.80 -6.80 10.01
CA GLU A 60 -13.74 -5.69 10.98
C GLU A 60 -12.31 -5.24 11.28
N ARG A 61 -11.34 -6.15 11.11
CA ARG A 61 -9.92 -5.86 11.18
C ARG A 61 -9.21 -6.31 9.92
N VAL A 62 -8.55 -5.38 9.25
CA VAL A 62 -7.74 -5.64 8.04
C VAL A 62 -6.28 -5.31 8.32
N ARG A 63 -5.37 -6.06 7.70
CA ARG A 63 -3.93 -5.88 7.84
C ARG A 63 -3.29 -5.79 6.46
N THR A 64 -2.51 -4.74 6.25
CA THR A 64 -1.69 -4.57 5.06
C THR A 64 -0.24 -4.42 5.47
N LYS A 65 0.63 -5.32 5.00
CA LYS A 65 2.06 -5.29 5.24
C LYS A 65 2.78 -4.86 3.96
N ILE A 66 3.75 -3.96 4.07
CA ILE A 66 4.62 -3.57 2.96
C ILE A 66 6.07 -3.79 3.39
N THR A 67 6.82 -4.51 2.57
CA THR A 67 8.25 -4.71 2.78
C THR A 67 9.04 -4.34 1.53
N SER A 68 10.22 -3.75 1.73
CA SER A 68 11.25 -3.56 0.70
C SER A 68 12.62 -3.86 1.31
N PRO A 69 13.16 -5.07 1.10
CA PRO A 69 14.45 -5.48 1.66
C PRO A 69 15.59 -4.56 1.22
N ASP A 70 15.59 -4.15 -0.05
CA ASP A 70 16.61 -3.28 -0.65
C ASP A 70 16.72 -1.92 0.06
N GLN A 71 15.65 -1.49 0.73
CA GLN A 71 15.57 -0.21 1.42
C GLN A 71 15.44 -0.35 2.95
N GLY A 72 15.46 -1.59 3.48
CA GLY A 72 15.24 -1.86 4.89
C GLY A 72 13.83 -1.48 5.39
N LEU A 73 12.85 -1.41 4.50
CA LEU A 73 11.45 -1.16 4.88
C LEU A 73 10.76 -2.47 5.27
N ASP A 74 10.21 -2.51 6.47
CA ASP A 74 9.25 -3.53 6.89
C ASP A 74 8.24 -2.87 7.84
N PHE A 75 7.01 -2.67 7.37
CA PHE A 75 5.93 -2.15 8.21
C PHE A 75 4.59 -2.83 7.92
N GLU A 76 3.74 -2.90 8.94
CA GLU A 76 2.37 -3.39 8.86
C GLU A 76 1.40 -2.32 9.39
N VAL A 77 0.33 -2.08 8.63
CA VAL A 77 -0.80 -1.26 9.04
C VAL A 77 -1.98 -2.17 9.36
N ALA A 78 -2.47 -2.09 10.59
CA ALA A 78 -3.70 -2.73 11.00
C ALA A 78 -4.80 -1.68 11.19
N VAL A 79 -5.95 -1.90 10.56
CA VAL A 79 -7.13 -1.01 10.68
C VAL A 79 -8.24 -1.83 11.31
N ILE A 80 -8.85 -1.29 12.35
CA ILE A 80 -10.08 -1.82 12.92
C ILE A 80 -11.18 -0.83 12.56
N ASP A 81 -12.08 -1.25 11.68
CA ASP A 81 -13.12 -0.40 11.12
C ASP A 81 -14.45 -1.17 11.04
N PRO A 82 -15.16 -1.34 12.16
CA PRO A 82 -16.41 -2.09 12.22
C PRO A 82 -17.54 -1.49 11.36
N ARG A 83 -17.38 -0.24 10.90
CA ARG A 83 -18.38 0.48 10.09
C ARG A 83 -17.92 0.70 8.64
N SER A 84 -16.78 0.13 8.25
CA SER A 84 -16.23 0.24 6.88
C SER A 84 -16.18 1.69 6.36
N SER A 85 -15.80 2.64 7.21
CA SER A 85 -15.72 4.08 6.91
C SER A 85 -14.35 4.51 6.35
N VAL A 86 -13.29 3.74 6.60
CA VAL A 86 -11.94 4.06 6.12
C VAL A 86 -11.85 3.71 4.64
N THR A 87 -11.46 4.67 3.81
CA THR A 87 -11.34 4.46 2.34
C THR A 87 -9.92 4.62 1.83
N ARG A 88 -9.07 5.32 2.59
CA ARG A 88 -7.68 5.62 2.23
C ARG A 88 -6.83 5.79 3.48
N ILE A 89 -5.60 5.31 3.40
CA ILE A 89 -4.55 5.54 4.42
C ILE A 89 -3.31 6.03 3.70
N SER A 90 -2.63 7.03 4.27
CA SER A 90 -1.31 7.43 3.83
C SER A 90 -0.29 7.18 4.92
N VAL A 91 0.86 6.60 4.56
CA VAL A 91 1.97 6.30 5.46
C VAL A 91 3.23 6.91 4.87
N SER A 92 3.84 7.84 5.58
CA SER A 92 5.12 8.45 5.18
C SER A 92 6.26 7.79 5.94
N CYS A 93 7.26 7.30 5.21
CA CYS A 93 8.45 6.66 5.75
C CYS A 93 9.70 7.41 5.31
N GLU A 94 10.71 7.48 6.19
CA GLU A 94 12.05 7.91 5.80
C GLU A 94 12.90 6.69 5.43
N VAL A 95 13.45 6.69 4.22
CA VAL A 95 14.35 5.63 3.73
C VAL A 95 15.71 6.20 3.32
N PRO A 96 16.77 5.38 3.32
CA PRO A 96 17.99 5.75 2.63
C PRO A 96 17.70 6.06 1.15
N SER A 97 18.22 7.18 0.68
CA SER A 97 18.26 7.53 -0.75
C SER A 97 19.07 6.50 -1.52
N ALA A 98 18.85 6.42 -2.84
CA ALA A 98 19.58 5.50 -3.72
C ALA A 98 21.11 5.68 -3.67
N ASP A 99 21.59 6.89 -3.35
CA ASP A 99 23.02 7.19 -3.17
C ASP A 99 23.55 6.87 -1.76
N GLY A 100 22.68 6.46 -0.83
CA GLY A 100 23.01 6.13 0.56
C GLY A 100 23.48 7.32 1.43
N ARG A 101 23.53 8.54 0.87
CA ARG A 101 24.09 9.72 1.56
C ARG A 101 23.06 10.52 2.33
N ARG A 102 21.78 10.41 1.93
CA ARG A 102 20.67 11.18 2.51
C ARG A 102 19.51 10.26 2.83
N ARG A 103 18.61 10.75 3.70
CA ARG A 103 17.27 10.19 3.85
C ARG A 103 16.32 10.90 2.92
N GLU A 104 15.39 10.15 2.36
CA GLU A 104 14.30 10.68 1.55
C GLU A 104 12.96 10.16 2.07
N THR A 105 11.92 10.96 1.86
CA THR A 105 10.56 10.60 2.24
C THR A 105 9.93 9.79 1.12
N VAL A 106 9.37 8.64 1.49
CA VAL A 106 8.55 7.80 0.62
C VAL A 106 7.18 7.68 1.25
N GLU A 107 6.16 8.11 0.52
CA GLU A 107 4.78 8.06 0.95
C GLU A 107 4.05 6.91 0.26
N PHE A 108 3.40 6.07 1.06
CA PHE A 108 2.57 4.97 0.59
C PHE A 108 1.11 5.32 0.79
N THR A 109 0.35 5.39 -0.28
CA THR A 109 -1.11 5.54 -0.22
C THR A 109 -1.76 4.18 -0.44
N LEU A 110 -2.41 3.66 0.60
CA LEU A 110 -3.27 2.48 0.55
C LEU A 110 -4.69 2.96 0.23
N GLU A 111 -5.23 2.54 -0.91
CA GLU A 111 -6.61 2.87 -1.31
C GLU A 111 -7.47 1.61 -1.28
N GLY A 112 -8.56 1.69 -0.53
CA GLY A 112 -9.58 0.65 -0.48
C GLY A 112 -10.61 0.82 -1.59
N ASP A 113 -11.48 -0.18 -1.76
CA ASP A 113 -12.62 -0.05 -2.66
C ASP A 113 -13.74 0.73 -1.95
N SER A 114 -14.14 1.86 -2.50
CA SER A 114 -15.19 2.71 -1.92
C SER A 114 -16.61 2.32 -2.35
N ARG A 115 -16.77 1.18 -3.02
CA ARG A 115 -18.07 0.74 -3.54
C ARG A 115 -18.54 -0.52 -2.82
N PRO A 116 -19.58 -0.45 -1.97
CA PRO A 116 -20.34 -1.64 -1.66
C PRO A 116 -21.01 -2.10 -2.96
N VAL A 117 -20.80 -3.37 -3.33
CA VAL A 117 -21.64 -4.03 -4.33
C VAL A 117 -23.03 -4.08 -3.73
N ARG A 118 -23.90 -3.14 -4.12
CA ARG A 118 -25.34 -3.25 -3.85
C ARG A 118 -25.81 -4.56 -4.49
N ARG A 119 -26.15 -5.54 -3.65
CA ARG A 119 -27.02 -6.66 -4.05
C ARG A 119 -28.45 -6.17 -4.13
#